data_AF-A0A662LI62-F1
#
_entry.id   AF-A0A662LI62-F1
#
_cell.length_a   1.000
_cell.length_b   1.000
_cell.length_c   1.000
_cell.angle_alpha   90.00
_cell.angle_beta   90.00
_cell.angle_gamma   90.00
#
_symmetry.space_group_name_H-M   'P 1'
#
loop_
_entity.id
_entity.type
_entity.pdbx_description
1 polymer ?
#
loop_
_entity_poly.entity_id
_entity_poly.type
_entity_poly.pdbx_seq_one_letter_code
_entity_poly.pdbx_strand_id
1 'polypeptide(L)' 'MVERRICSFCGNEIEPGTGKLYIRKDGTIYHFCSSKCQKNLLKLKRVPRKVKWTRHYKKV' A
#
# COMPACT_ATOMS: atom_id res chain seq x y z
N MET A 1 4.27 -22.83 2.11
CA MET A 1 5.28 -21.77 2.32
C MET A 1 4.54 -20.44 2.33
N VAL A 2 4.71 -19.63 3.37
CA VAL A 2 3.88 -18.44 3.58
C VAL A 2 4.58 -17.22 3.01
N GLU A 3 4.03 -16.65 1.93
CA GLU A 3 4.62 -15.48 1.28
C GLU A 3 4.41 -14.22 2.12
N ARG A 4 5.50 -13.57 2.53
CA ARG A 4 5.45 -12.24 3.14
C ARG A 4 5.33 -11.19 2.04
N ARG A 5 4.28 -10.37 2.11
CA ARG A 5 4.04 -9.29 1.14
C ARG A 5 4.12 -7.95 1.85
N ILE A 6 4.60 -6.93 1.15
CA ILE A 6 4.71 -5.57 1.70
C ILE A 6 3.61 -4.70 1.09
N CYS A 7 2.96 -3.89 1.92
CA CYS A 7 1.97 -2.94 1.47
C CYS A 7 2.62 -1.80 0.68
N SER A 8 2.21 -1.62 -0.58
CA SER A 8 2.75 -0.62 -1.50
C SER A 8 2.50 0.82 -1.05
N PHE A 9 1.54 1.06 -0.15
CA PHE A 9 1.24 2.40 0.37
C PHE A 9 1.97 2.67 1.69
N CYS A 10 1.66 1.92 2.75
CA CYS A 10 2.21 2.23 4.07
C CYS A 10 3.62 1.66 4.31
N GLY A 11 4.05 0.65 3.56
CA GLY A 11 5.34 -0.03 3.75
C GLY A 11 5.38 -1.04 4.91
N ASN A 12 4.22 -1.35 5.51
CA ASN A 12 4.11 -2.39 6.52
C ASN A 12 4.00 -3.77 5.86
N GLU A 13 4.45 -4.80 6.57
CA GLU A 13 4.20 -6.18 6.18
C GLU A 13 2.69 -6.47 6.23
N ILE A 14 2.22 -7.23 5.25
CA ILE A 14 0.86 -7.71 5.16
C ILE A 14 0.84 -9.10 5.77
N GLU A 15 -0.02 -9.29 6.75
CA GLU A 15 -0.24 -10.61 7.34
C GLU A 15 -0.74 -11.58 6.26
N PRO A 16 -0.16 -12.78 6.16
CA PRO A 16 -0.58 -13.78 5.19
C PRO A 16 -2.07 -14.13 5.32
N GLY A 17 -2.77 -14.22 4.20
CA GLY A 17 -4.24 -14.41 4.20
C GLY A 17 -5.04 -13.12 4.38
N THR A 18 -4.38 -12.00 4.64
CA THR A 18 -5.02 -10.67 4.80
C THR A 18 -4.61 -9.72 3.67
N GLY A 19 -5.41 -8.67 3.46
CA GLY A 19 -5.14 -7.61 2.51
C GLY A 19 -5.83 -7.78 1.16
N LYS A 20 -5.44 -6.96 0.20
CA LYS A 20 -6.02 -6.94 -1.15
C LYS A 20 -4.96 -6.71 -2.22
N LEU A 21 -5.10 -7.43 -3.33
CA LEU A 21 -4.38 -7.18 -4.56
C LEU A 21 -5.19 -6.21 -5.43
N TYR A 22 -4.57 -5.15 -5.91
CA TYR A 22 -5.19 -4.24 -6.88
C TYR A 22 -4.28 -4.10 -8.10
N ILE A 23 -4.81 -4.46 -9.26
CA ILE A 23 -4.09 -4.39 -10.53
C ILE A 23 -4.67 -3.22 -11.32
N ARG A 24 -3.81 -2.31 -11.75
CA ARG A 24 -4.23 -1.22 -12.65
C ARG A 24 -4.34 -1.71 -14.09
N LYS A 25 -4.98 -0.91 -14.94
CA LYS A 25 -5.10 -1.18 -16.39
C LYS A 25 -3.74 -1.34 -17.10
N ASP A 26 -2.71 -0.67 -16.60
CA ASP A 26 -1.32 -0.76 -17.09
C ASP A 26 -0.56 -2.00 -16.59
N GLY A 27 -1.21 -2.89 -15.83
CA GLY A 27 -0.58 -4.09 -15.27
C GLY A 27 0.18 -3.86 -13.96
N THR A 28 0.33 -2.62 -13.51
CA THR A 28 0.97 -2.32 -12.22
C THR A 28 0.19 -2.95 -11.06
N ILE A 29 0.89 -3.74 -10.25
CA ILE A 29 0.35 -4.46 -9.10
C ILE A 29 0.57 -3.64 -7.83
N TYR A 30 -0.50 -3.41 -7.06
CA TYR A 30 -0.44 -2.86 -5.72
C TYR A 30 -0.96 -3.86 -4.70
N HIS A 31 -0.21 -4.02 -3.62
CA HIS A 31 -0.63 -4.76 -2.45
C HIS A 31 -1.07 -3.77 -1.36
N PHE A 32 -2.27 -3.97 -0.82
CA PHE A 32 -2.81 -3.16 0.25
C PHE A 32 -3.04 -3.98 1.51
N CYS A 33 -2.54 -3.50 2.64
CA CYS A 33 -2.86 -4.10 3.94
C CYS A 33 -4.30 -3.79 4.41
N SER A 34 -4.88 -2.66 3.99
CA SER A 34 -6.21 -2.24 4.46
C SER A 34 -6.92 -1.32 3.48
N SER A 35 -8.24 -1.17 3.68
CA SER A 35 -9.09 -0.22 2.95
C SER A 35 -8.63 1.24 3.09
N LYS A 36 -7.96 1.59 4.20
CA LYS A 36 -7.37 2.92 4.41
C LYS A 36 -6.27 3.19 3.38
N CYS A 37 -5.37 2.23 3.17
CA CYS A 37 -4.28 2.34 2.20
C CYS A 37 -4.81 2.44 0.77
N GLN A 38 -5.81 1.61 0.44
CA GLN A 38 -6.46 1.65 -0.87
C GLN A 38 -7.13 3.00 -1.14
N LYS A 39 -7.94 3.52 -0.21
CA LYS A 39 -8.62 4.82 -0.37
C LYS A 39 -7.62 5.97 -0.50
N ASN A 40 -6.53 5.97 0.28
CA ASN A 40 -5.53 7.02 0.19
C ASN A 40 -4.82 7.03 -1.17
N LEU A 41 -4.45 5.85 -1.71
CA LEU A 41 -3.78 5.78 -3.01
C LEU A 41 -4.75 6.02 -4.19
N LEU A 42 -5.91 5.35 -4.21
CA LEU A 42 -6.79 5.33 -5.39
C LEU A 42 -7.79 6.49 -5.41
N LYS A 43 -8.45 6.79 -4.28
CA LYS A 43 -9.48 7.82 -4.22
C LYS A 43 -8.89 9.20 -3.97
N LEU A 44 -8.05 9.31 -2.96
CA LEU A 44 -7.45 10.59 -2.54
C LEU A 44 -6.16 10.93 -3.29
N LYS A 45 -5.62 10.01 -4.10
CA LYS A 45 -4.39 10.18 -4.88
C LYS A 45 -3.21 10.72 -4.05
N ARG A 46 -3.14 10.35 -2.77
CA ARG A 46 -2.06 10.78 -1.87
C ARG A 46 -0.79 10.01 -2.19
N VAL A 47 0.33 10.73 -2.20
CA VAL A 47 1.66 10.13 -2.36
C VAL A 47 2.17 9.69 -0.98
N PRO A 48 2.53 8.41 -0.78
CA PRO A 48 3.02 7.91 0.52
C PRO A 48 4.12 8.78 1.15
N ARG A 49 5.06 9.26 0.32
CA ARG A 49 6.19 10.10 0.75
C ARG A 49 5.77 11.40 1.45
N LYS A 50 4.57 11.91 1.18
CA LYS A 50 4.02 13.13 1.80
C LYS A 50 3.16 12.84 3.05
N VAL A 51 2.89 11.57 3.35
CA VAL A 51 1.97 11.15 4.41
C VAL A 51 2.75 10.65 5.62
N LYS A 52 2.75 11.45 6.70
CA LYS A 52 3.57 11.27 7.92
C LYS A 52 3.50 9.88 8.57
N TRP A 53 2.35 9.20 8.51
CA TRP A 53 2.17 7.90 9.17
C TRP A 53 2.67 6.70 8.35
N THR A 54 3.10 6.91 7.10
CA THR A 54 3.65 5.81 6.28
C THR A 54 5.14 5.68 6.53
N ARG A 55 5.68 4.45 6.44
CA ARG A 55 7.13 4.20 6.54
C ARG A 55 7.93 4.84 5.39
N HIS A 56 7.24 5.16 4.29
CA HIS A 56 7.81 5.84 3.13
C HIS A 56 7.91 7.36 3.31
N TYR A 57 7.40 7.92 4.42
CA TYR A 57 7.47 9.35 4.69
C TYR A 57 8.93 9.80 4.74
N LYS A 58 9.24 10.84 3.97
CA LYS A 58 10.53 11.54 4.04
C LYS A 58 10.24 12.99 4.39
N LYS A 59 10.84 13.47 5.48
CA LYS A 59 10.87 14.90 5.80
C LYS A 59 11.95 15.53 4.92
N VAL A 60 11.54 15.93 3.72
CA VAL A 60 12.33 16.80 2.84
C VAL A 60 12.05 18.23 3.25
#